data_AF-A0A2S6I3F0-F1
#
_entry.id   AF-A0A2S6I3F0-F1
#
_cell.length_a   1.000
_cell.length_b   1.000
_cell.length_c   1.000
_cell.angle_alpha   90.00
_cell.angle_beta   90.00
_cell.angle_gamma   90.00
#
_symmetry.space_group_name_H-M   'P 1'
#
loop_
_entity.id
_entity.type
_entity.pdbx_description
1 polymer ?
#
loop_
_entity_poly.entity_id
_entity_poly.type
_entity_poly.pdbx_seq_one_letter_code
_entity_poly.pdbx_strand_id
1 'polypeptide(L)'
;MTRLLTLLLLAVVASLSAQDLYNVRIGTFQDVRAEDFAELRELGFVYGVPMDGQLTDVYIGNYSTEERAAEVTDNLQGRGFRNAAPFALPVAGTESDTYIQIALRGRGRGFDWPELERAGNLFVEATDGVAKVVVGPYDDASAANGALADIRASGYADAFTRSIREGSLIPVRLFETGIKKPLIPIDLSRSPDRSTPSGEIAAPAPPPPTPSAPDSTAAATTEETTMVETVAADIQPVPTTLPSLPEIDVATKRHSAAELQRVLKEKGFYEGSIDGYYGPGTQQAFETAWSELEELKNYRLLAGMEPAAAASTSPTAWPEMRVLSAIAADMSAGMANLDREGELAKERTELFAADGKLSAAASSEARSWETTVWNNLNDWATEDPLHARLLSALRVAYYQSQARLEAMYQQRGMSPMEARDLSTAALRNVLVADLDRFM
;
A
#
# COMPACT_ATOMS: atom_id res chain seq x y z
N MET A 1 -47.73 -68.35 -11.81
CA MET A 1 -48.54 -67.30 -11.18
C MET A 1 -47.96 -67.14 -9.78
N THR A 2 -47.32 -66.06 -9.34
CA THR A 2 -47.41 -64.64 -9.68
C THR A 2 -46.14 -64.04 -9.06
N ARG A 3 -45.26 -63.38 -9.83
CA ARG A 3 -44.20 -62.54 -9.25
C ARG A 3 -44.38 -61.14 -9.80
N LEU A 4 -45.00 -60.34 -8.95
CA LEU A 4 -45.20 -58.91 -9.05
C LEU A 4 -43.80 -58.26 -8.98
N LEU A 5 -43.29 -57.76 -10.10
CA LEU A 5 -42.09 -56.94 -10.12
C LEU A 5 -42.54 -55.49 -10.13
N THR A 6 -42.52 -54.86 -8.96
CA THR A 6 -42.87 -53.46 -8.74
C THR A 6 -41.80 -52.59 -9.39
N LEU A 7 -42.18 -51.87 -10.44
CA LEU A 7 -41.32 -50.91 -11.15
C LEU A 7 -41.33 -49.62 -10.31
N LEU A 8 -40.32 -49.46 -9.45
CA LEU A 8 -40.10 -48.22 -8.69
C LEU A 8 -39.52 -47.17 -9.65
N LEU A 9 -40.41 -46.34 -10.21
CA LEU A 9 -40.06 -45.16 -10.97
C LEU A 9 -39.49 -44.11 -9.98
N LEU A 10 -38.18 -44.16 -9.72
CA LEU A 10 -37.50 -43.13 -8.95
C LEU A 10 -37.38 -41.89 -9.84
N ALA A 11 -38.30 -40.95 -9.65
CA ALA A 11 -38.20 -39.61 -10.21
C ALA A 11 -36.91 -38.97 -9.68
N VAL A 12 -35.88 -38.93 -10.51
CA VAL A 12 -34.71 -38.07 -10.29
C VAL A 12 -35.22 -36.64 -10.40
N VAL A 13 -35.59 -36.07 -9.27
CA VAL A 13 -35.69 -34.62 -9.12
C VAL A 13 -34.26 -34.12 -9.27
N ALA A 14 -33.91 -33.72 -10.49
CA ALA A 14 -32.72 -32.91 -10.71
C ALA A 14 -32.99 -31.57 -10.02
N SER A 15 -32.59 -31.48 -8.75
CA SER A 15 -32.44 -30.18 -8.09
C SER A 15 -31.48 -29.39 -8.96
N LEU A 16 -31.98 -28.35 -9.64
CA LEU A 16 -31.12 -27.29 -10.15
C LEU A 16 -30.49 -26.63 -8.93
N SER A 17 -29.37 -27.19 -8.46
CA SER A 17 -28.53 -26.50 -7.50
C SER A 17 -27.97 -25.28 -8.22
N ALA A 18 -28.14 -24.10 -7.61
CA ALA A 18 -27.32 -22.94 -7.97
C ALA A 18 -25.84 -23.41 -7.98
N GLN A 19 -25.10 -23.09 -9.04
CA GLN A 19 -23.67 -23.35 -9.05
C GLN A 19 -23.03 -22.31 -8.15
N ASP A 20 -22.78 -22.70 -6.90
CA ASP A 20 -22.00 -21.91 -5.96
C ASP A 20 -20.53 -21.93 -6.41
N LEU A 21 -19.96 -20.73 -6.62
CA LEU A 21 -18.53 -20.57 -6.77
C LEU A 21 -17.92 -20.33 -5.39
N TYR A 22 -16.64 -20.62 -5.23
CA TYR A 22 -15.90 -20.36 -4.00
C TYR A 22 -14.75 -19.43 -4.31
N ASN A 23 -14.63 -18.30 -3.62
CA ASN A 23 -13.45 -17.46 -3.70
C ASN A 23 -12.63 -17.61 -2.42
N VAL A 24 -11.36 -17.22 -2.45
CA VAL A 24 -10.51 -17.24 -1.26
C VAL A 24 -10.13 -15.82 -0.94
N ARG A 25 -10.54 -15.33 0.24
CA ARG A 25 -10.09 -14.03 0.73
C ARG A 25 -8.68 -14.21 1.28
N ILE A 26 -7.72 -13.45 0.78
CA ILE A 26 -6.34 -13.42 1.26
C ILE A 26 -6.28 -12.63 2.57
N GLY A 27 -6.98 -11.50 2.63
CA GLY A 27 -7.06 -10.64 3.80
C GLY A 27 -7.52 -9.22 3.45
N THR A 28 -7.62 -8.38 4.48
CA THR A 28 -7.89 -6.94 4.36
C THR A 28 -6.57 -6.20 4.46
N PHE A 29 -6.32 -5.32 3.49
CA PHE A 29 -5.06 -4.61 3.37
C PHE A 29 -5.28 -3.12 3.08
N GLN A 30 -4.33 -2.28 3.44
CA GLN A 30 -4.38 -0.83 3.19
C GLN A 30 -3.44 -0.46 2.04
N ASP A 31 -3.93 0.34 1.09
CA ASP A 31 -3.16 0.89 -0.06
C ASP A 31 -2.33 -0.14 -0.86
N VAL A 32 -2.88 -1.34 -1.06
CA VAL A 32 -2.24 -2.44 -1.81
C VAL A 32 -2.63 -2.45 -3.28
N ARG A 33 -1.78 -3.04 -4.12
CA ARG A 33 -2.05 -3.25 -5.56
C ARG A 33 -1.97 -4.73 -5.95
N ALA A 34 -2.57 -5.09 -7.08
CA ALA A 34 -2.50 -6.47 -7.59
C ALA A 34 -1.06 -6.95 -7.86
N GLU A 35 -0.11 -6.04 -8.13
CA GLU A 35 1.31 -6.36 -8.31
C GLU A 35 1.99 -6.83 -7.03
N ASP A 36 1.55 -6.38 -5.85
CA ASP A 36 2.10 -6.82 -4.56
C ASP A 36 1.83 -8.32 -4.31
N PHE A 37 0.89 -8.90 -5.07
CA PHE A 37 0.51 -10.31 -5.03
C PHE A 37 0.93 -11.06 -6.30
N ALA A 38 1.93 -10.56 -7.04
CA ALA A 38 2.37 -11.16 -8.30
C ALA A 38 2.75 -12.65 -8.17
N GLU A 39 3.33 -13.04 -7.05
CA GLU A 39 3.71 -14.43 -6.73
C GLU A 39 2.50 -15.36 -6.59
N LEU A 40 1.31 -14.82 -6.30
CA LEU A 40 0.08 -15.59 -6.13
C LEU A 40 -0.66 -15.82 -7.46
N ARG A 41 -0.23 -15.19 -8.56
CA ARG A 41 -0.87 -15.31 -9.89
C ARG A 41 -0.90 -16.75 -10.41
N GLU A 42 -0.01 -17.62 -9.92
CA GLU A 42 -0.02 -19.05 -10.23
C GLU A 42 -1.20 -19.81 -9.60
N LEU A 43 -1.72 -19.32 -8.47
CA LEU A 43 -2.84 -19.91 -7.73
C LEU A 43 -4.20 -19.43 -8.25
N GLY A 44 -4.26 -18.22 -8.80
CA GLY A 44 -5.48 -17.62 -9.33
C GLY A 44 -5.32 -16.16 -9.72
N PHE A 45 -6.42 -15.57 -10.20
CA PHE A 45 -6.48 -14.13 -10.48
C PHE A 45 -6.72 -13.37 -9.17
N VAL A 46 -5.88 -12.39 -8.86
CA VAL A 46 -6.00 -11.58 -7.65
C VAL A 46 -6.82 -10.33 -7.95
N TYR A 47 -7.80 -10.03 -7.10
CA TYR A 47 -8.66 -8.86 -7.24
C TYR A 47 -9.01 -8.24 -5.88
N GLY A 48 -9.35 -6.96 -5.89
CA GLY A 48 -9.56 -6.15 -4.69
C GLY A 48 -10.97 -5.60 -4.64
N VAL A 49 -11.62 -5.74 -3.48
CA VAL A 49 -12.89 -5.08 -3.17
C VAL A 49 -12.59 -3.92 -2.23
N PRO A 50 -12.75 -2.66 -2.67
CA PRO A 50 -12.49 -1.50 -1.82
C PRO A 50 -13.51 -1.47 -0.67
N MET A 51 -13.00 -1.13 0.50
CA MET A 51 -13.73 -0.93 1.75
C MET A 51 -13.60 0.55 2.18
N ASP A 52 -14.36 0.94 3.19
CA ASP A 52 -14.22 2.27 3.80
C ASP A 52 -12.81 2.46 4.39
N GLY A 53 -12.34 3.71 4.44
CA GLY A 53 -11.03 4.05 5.02
C GLY A 53 -9.81 3.62 4.20
N GLN A 54 -9.94 3.45 2.87
CA GLN A 54 -8.88 2.98 1.96
C GLN A 54 -8.37 1.56 2.23
N LEU A 55 -9.16 0.77 2.95
CA LEU A 55 -8.96 -0.66 3.06
C LEU A 55 -9.41 -1.36 1.77
N THR A 56 -8.80 -2.48 1.44
CA THR A 56 -9.15 -3.32 0.31
C THR A 56 -9.15 -4.76 0.78
N ASP A 57 -10.29 -5.44 0.67
CA ASP A 57 -10.36 -6.88 0.82
C ASP A 57 -9.82 -7.52 -0.45
N VAL A 58 -8.71 -8.22 -0.32
CA VAL A 58 -8.04 -8.88 -1.44
C VAL A 58 -8.49 -10.33 -1.50
N TYR A 59 -8.96 -10.73 -2.67
CA TYR A 59 -9.41 -12.08 -2.99
C TYR A 59 -8.55 -12.68 -4.08
N ILE A 60 -8.55 -14.01 -4.15
CA ILE A 60 -7.91 -14.75 -5.24
C ILE A 60 -8.83 -15.82 -5.81
N GLY A 61 -9.05 -15.70 -7.12
CA GLY A 61 -9.78 -16.64 -7.96
C GLY A 61 -11.25 -16.83 -7.57
N ASN A 62 -11.98 -17.43 -8.49
CA ASN A 62 -13.22 -18.14 -8.20
C ASN A 62 -12.99 -19.62 -8.57
N TYR A 63 -13.46 -20.53 -7.74
CA TYR A 63 -13.24 -21.97 -7.84
C TYR A 63 -14.58 -22.67 -7.94
N SER A 64 -14.66 -23.68 -8.80
CA SER A 64 -15.89 -24.44 -9.02
C SER A 64 -16.25 -25.40 -7.88
N THR A 65 -15.28 -25.72 -7.01
CA THR A 65 -15.48 -26.60 -5.85
C THR A 65 -14.86 -26.03 -4.58
N GLU A 66 -15.44 -26.37 -3.44
CA GLU A 66 -14.94 -25.97 -2.12
C GLU A 66 -13.56 -26.56 -1.85
N GLU A 67 -13.31 -27.81 -2.26
CA GLU A 67 -12.02 -28.48 -2.06
C GLU A 67 -10.88 -27.74 -2.76
N ARG A 68 -11.14 -27.18 -3.95
CA ARG A 68 -10.13 -26.42 -4.68
C ARG A 68 -9.83 -25.10 -4.00
N ALA A 69 -10.85 -24.43 -3.45
CA ALA A 69 -10.67 -23.22 -2.65
C ALA A 69 -9.93 -23.51 -1.33
N ALA A 70 -10.19 -24.65 -0.69
CA ALA A 70 -9.49 -25.09 0.50
C ALA A 70 -8.00 -25.37 0.22
N GLU A 71 -7.66 -26.07 -0.87
CA GLU A 71 -6.27 -26.32 -1.26
C GLU A 71 -5.48 -25.01 -1.51
N VAL A 72 -6.12 -24.03 -2.16
CA VAL A 72 -5.53 -22.71 -2.37
C VAL A 72 -5.37 -21.97 -1.03
N THR A 73 -6.35 -22.09 -0.14
CA THR A 73 -6.28 -21.52 1.21
C THR A 73 -5.09 -22.09 1.99
N ASP A 74 -4.89 -23.41 1.99
CA ASP A 74 -3.76 -24.06 2.65
C ASP A 74 -2.42 -23.58 2.07
N ASN A 75 -2.36 -23.42 0.74
CA ASN A 75 -1.17 -22.91 0.07
C ASN A 75 -0.86 -21.46 0.50
N LEU A 76 -1.88 -20.61 0.57
CA LEU A 76 -1.75 -19.23 1.03
C LEU A 76 -1.32 -19.15 2.49
N GLN A 77 -1.90 -19.96 3.37
CA GLN A 77 -1.52 -20.02 4.78
C GLN A 77 -0.06 -20.47 4.94
N GLY A 78 0.38 -21.45 4.14
CA GLY A 78 1.78 -21.88 4.07
C GLY A 78 2.74 -20.76 3.60
N ARG A 79 2.26 -19.81 2.81
CA ARG A 79 2.99 -18.61 2.35
C ARG A 79 2.87 -17.41 3.30
N GLY A 80 2.25 -17.58 4.47
CA GLY A 80 2.15 -16.53 5.50
C GLY A 80 0.83 -15.76 5.55
N PHE A 81 -0.13 -16.04 4.64
CA PHE A 81 -1.47 -15.45 4.67
C PHE A 81 -2.37 -16.21 5.64
N ARG A 82 -2.12 -16.07 6.94
CA ARG A 82 -2.80 -16.85 7.99
C ARG A 82 -4.30 -16.59 8.13
N ASN A 83 -4.76 -15.44 7.65
CA ASN A 83 -6.18 -15.06 7.63
C ASN A 83 -6.87 -15.47 6.32
N ALA A 84 -6.17 -16.22 5.45
CA ALA A 84 -6.77 -16.71 4.24
C ALA A 84 -7.89 -17.70 4.57
N ALA A 85 -9.06 -17.47 3.98
CA ALA A 85 -10.23 -18.29 4.19
C ALA A 85 -11.08 -18.38 2.91
N PRO A 86 -11.68 -19.56 2.62
CA PRO A 86 -12.62 -19.70 1.53
C PRO A 86 -13.97 -19.07 1.91
N PHE A 87 -14.63 -18.45 0.94
CA PHE A 87 -15.99 -17.94 1.05
C PHE A 87 -16.82 -18.47 -0.11
N ALA A 88 -18.04 -18.88 0.19
CA ALA A 88 -19.02 -19.18 -0.85
C ALA A 88 -19.44 -17.86 -1.51
N LEU A 89 -19.30 -17.79 -2.83
CA LEU A 89 -19.80 -16.73 -3.68
C LEU A 89 -21.13 -17.22 -4.27
N PRO A 90 -22.27 -16.85 -3.68
CA PRO A 90 -23.57 -17.26 -4.19
C PRO A 90 -23.78 -16.58 -5.55
N VAL A 91 -23.64 -17.36 -6.63
CA VAL A 91 -24.03 -16.90 -7.97
C VAL A 91 -25.53 -17.13 -8.13
N ALA A 92 -26.31 -16.48 -7.27
CA ALA A 92 -27.77 -16.63 -7.23
C ALA A 92 -28.42 -15.64 -8.19
N GLY A 93 -28.86 -16.13 -9.36
CA GLY A 93 -29.61 -15.37 -10.35
C GLY A 93 -29.66 -16.10 -11.70
N THR A 94 -30.82 -16.10 -12.35
CA THR A 94 -30.99 -16.64 -13.72
C THR A 94 -30.64 -15.61 -14.80
N GLU A 95 -30.30 -14.39 -14.42
CA GLU A 95 -29.99 -13.29 -15.33
C GLU A 95 -28.54 -13.42 -15.80
N SER A 96 -28.37 -13.60 -17.10
CA SER A 96 -27.08 -13.67 -17.78
C SER A 96 -27.08 -12.61 -18.85
N ASP A 97 -26.23 -11.60 -18.68
CA ASP A 97 -26.10 -10.52 -19.66
C ASP A 97 -25.12 -10.88 -20.76
N THR A 98 -25.23 -10.17 -21.87
CA THR A 98 -24.33 -10.38 -23.01
C THR A 98 -23.08 -9.53 -22.85
N TYR A 99 -21.92 -10.18 -22.94
CA TYR A 99 -20.61 -9.55 -22.90
C TYR A 99 -19.80 -9.92 -24.15
N ILE A 100 -18.76 -9.16 -24.45
CA ILE A 100 -17.81 -9.46 -25.52
C ILE A 100 -16.48 -9.86 -24.87
N GLN A 101 -16.06 -11.10 -25.04
CA GLN A 101 -14.76 -11.55 -24.57
C GLN A 101 -13.69 -11.01 -25.52
N ILE A 102 -12.69 -10.31 -24.99
CA ILE A 102 -11.60 -9.71 -25.77
C ILE A 102 -10.23 -10.33 -25.47
N ALA A 103 -10.07 -10.97 -24.29
CA ALA A 103 -8.84 -11.67 -23.96
C ALA A 103 -9.08 -12.89 -23.07
N LEU A 104 -8.15 -13.85 -23.15
CA LEU A 104 -8.08 -15.05 -22.33
C LEU A 104 -6.64 -15.24 -21.87
N ARG A 105 -6.45 -15.55 -20.57
CA ARG A 105 -5.16 -15.91 -19.99
C ARG A 105 -5.31 -17.13 -19.09
N GLY A 106 -4.33 -18.03 -19.17
CA GLY A 106 -4.18 -19.14 -18.25
C GLY A 106 -3.40 -18.74 -16.98
N ARG A 107 -3.28 -19.69 -16.05
CA ARG A 107 -2.61 -19.53 -14.75
C ARG A 107 -1.22 -18.90 -14.88
N GLY A 108 -0.88 -18.01 -13.94
CA GLY A 108 0.43 -17.39 -13.83
C GLY A 108 0.74 -16.29 -14.86
N ARG A 109 -0.15 -16.02 -15.83
CA ARG A 109 0.06 -14.97 -16.83
C ARG A 109 -0.81 -13.74 -16.55
N GLY A 110 -0.15 -12.57 -16.50
CA GLY A 110 -0.83 -11.28 -16.39
C GLY A 110 -1.47 -10.81 -17.68
N PHE A 111 -2.20 -9.70 -17.59
CA PHE A 111 -2.78 -8.97 -18.71
C PHE A 111 -2.02 -7.68 -18.97
N ASP A 112 -2.00 -7.24 -20.23
CA ASP A 112 -1.56 -5.89 -20.60
C ASP A 112 -2.78 -4.96 -20.45
N TRP A 113 -2.96 -4.44 -19.25
CA TRP A 113 -4.11 -3.56 -18.93
C TRP A 113 -4.14 -2.27 -19.76
N PRO A 114 -3.01 -1.57 -20.01
CA PRO A 114 -3.00 -0.41 -20.90
C PRO A 114 -3.56 -0.67 -22.30
N GLU A 115 -3.35 -1.87 -22.83
CA GLU A 115 -3.95 -2.25 -24.10
C GLU A 115 -5.46 -2.43 -23.97
N LEU A 116 -5.87 -3.25 -23.00
CA LEU A 116 -7.26 -3.68 -22.78
C LEU A 116 -8.20 -2.54 -22.38
N GLU A 117 -7.74 -1.54 -21.61
CA GLU A 117 -8.58 -0.41 -21.18
C GLU A 117 -9.13 0.40 -22.37
N ARG A 118 -8.51 0.32 -23.55
CA ARG A 118 -9.02 0.96 -24.76
C ARG A 118 -10.38 0.40 -25.21
N ALA A 119 -10.72 -0.82 -24.78
CA ALA A 119 -11.99 -1.44 -25.11
C ALA A 119 -13.17 -0.96 -24.24
N GLY A 120 -12.91 -0.14 -23.20
CA GLY A 120 -13.95 0.50 -22.40
C GLY A 120 -14.19 -0.18 -21.04
N ASN A 121 -15.45 -0.52 -20.75
CA ASN A 121 -15.85 -1.05 -19.44
C ASN A 121 -15.48 -2.54 -19.31
N LEU A 122 -14.43 -2.83 -18.53
CA LEU A 122 -13.82 -4.15 -18.44
C LEU A 122 -14.28 -4.92 -17.20
N PHE A 123 -14.51 -6.21 -17.38
CA PHE A 123 -14.75 -7.18 -16.33
C PHE A 123 -13.87 -8.41 -16.55
N VAL A 124 -13.59 -9.14 -15.48
CA VAL A 124 -12.84 -10.40 -15.51
C VAL A 124 -13.71 -11.53 -14.99
N GLU A 125 -13.88 -12.56 -15.79
CA GLU A 125 -14.37 -13.86 -15.33
C GLU A 125 -13.13 -14.73 -15.03
N ALA A 126 -12.84 -14.95 -13.75
CA ALA A 126 -11.69 -15.75 -13.30
C ALA A 126 -12.13 -17.04 -12.60
N THR A 127 -12.19 -18.14 -13.34
CA THR A 127 -12.64 -19.44 -12.80
C THR A 127 -11.56 -20.51 -12.99
N ASP A 128 -11.23 -21.24 -11.92
CA ASP A 128 -10.28 -22.35 -11.89
C ASP A 128 -8.89 -22.00 -12.47
N GLY A 129 -8.48 -20.75 -12.27
CA GLY A 129 -7.18 -20.21 -12.71
C GLY A 129 -7.14 -19.81 -14.20
N VAL A 130 -8.29 -19.79 -14.87
CA VAL A 130 -8.43 -19.18 -16.19
C VAL A 130 -9.12 -17.84 -16.02
N ALA A 131 -8.46 -16.76 -16.45
CA ALA A 131 -9.02 -15.43 -16.44
C ALA A 131 -9.40 -15.01 -17.86
N LYS A 132 -10.63 -14.52 -18.03
CA LYS A 132 -11.14 -13.98 -19.29
C LYS A 132 -11.51 -12.53 -19.08
N VAL A 133 -11.04 -11.65 -19.95
CA VAL A 133 -11.41 -10.24 -19.93
C VAL A 133 -12.55 -10.04 -20.91
N VAL A 134 -13.61 -9.40 -20.42
CA VAL A 134 -14.84 -9.16 -21.16
C VAL A 134 -15.25 -7.69 -21.07
N VAL A 135 -15.96 -7.22 -22.10
CA VAL A 135 -16.47 -5.85 -22.21
C VAL A 135 -17.99 -5.91 -22.17
N GLY A 136 -18.64 -5.01 -21.44
CA GLY A 136 -20.11 -4.93 -21.36
C GLY A 136 -20.61 -4.16 -20.13
N PRO A 137 -21.82 -4.45 -19.63
CA PRO A 137 -22.84 -5.31 -20.24
C PRO A 137 -23.44 -4.72 -21.52
N TYR A 138 -24.02 -5.57 -22.38
CA TYR A 138 -24.84 -5.18 -23.52
C TYR A 138 -26.27 -5.69 -23.35
N ASP A 139 -27.26 -4.84 -23.66
CA ASP A 139 -28.68 -5.14 -23.48
C ASP A 139 -29.15 -6.36 -24.28
N ASP A 140 -28.61 -6.58 -25.48
CA ASP A 140 -28.94 -7.73 -26.32
C ASP A 140 -27.77 -8.19 -27.22
N ALA A 141 -27.93 -9.36 -27.84
CA ALA A 141 -26.94 -9.93 -28.75
C ALA A 141 -26.74 -9.09 -30.03
N SER A 142 -27.71 -8.26 -30.43
CA SER A 142 -27.60 -7.38 -31.60
C SER A 142 -26.69 -6.19 -31.31
N ALA A 143 -26.87 -5.54 -30.15
CA ALA A 143 -26.02 -4.48 -29.64
C ALA A 143 -24.58 -4.97 -29.45
N ALA A 144 -24.41 -6.17 -28.87
CA ALA A 144 -23.10 -6.79 -28.71
C ALA A 144 -22.45 -7.11 -30.08
N ASN A 145 -23.20 -7.57 -31.08
CA ASN A 145 -22.66 -7.82 -32.42
C ASN A 145 -22.27 -6.52 -33.15
N GLY A 146 -22.99 -5.41 -32.92
CA GLY A 146 -22.61 -4.10 -33.41
C GLY A 146 -21.27 -3.65 -32.83
N ALA A 147 -21.14 -3.65 -31.50
CA ALA A 147 -19.91 -3.29 -30.82
C ALA A 147 -18.75 -4.26 -31.12
N LEU A 148 -19.04 -5.54 -31.39
CA LEU A 148 -18.04 -6.54 -31.76
C LEU A 148 -17.27 -6.15 -33.02
N ALA A 149 -17.92 -5.53 -34.01
CA ALA A 149 -17.26 -5.08 -35.23
C ALA A 149 -16.22 -3.99 -34.92
N ASP A 150 -16.59 -3.01 -34.10
CA ASP A 150 -15.73 -1.90 -33.69
C ASP A 150 -14.57 -2.35 -32.80
N ILE A 151 -14.84 -3.29 -31.87
CA ILE A 151 -13.82 -3.91 -31.01
C ILE A 151 -12.81 -4.69 -31.84
N ARG A 152 -13.26 -5.46 -32.83
CA ARG A 152 -12.36 -6.16 -33.76
C ARG A 152 -11.53 -5.20 -34.59
N ALA A 153 -12.12 -4.11 -35.07
CA ALA A 153 -11.40 -3.06 -35.80
C ALA A 153 -10.36 -2.33 -34.93
N SER A 154 -10.58 -2.29 -33.61
CA SER A 154 -9.69 -1.65 -32.63
C SER A 154 -8.50 -2.51 -32.20
N GLY A 155 -8.34 -3.71 -32.76
CA GLY A 155 -7.20 -4.61 -32.51
C GLY A 155 -7.55 -5.94 -31.86
N TYR A 156 -8.80 -6.17 -31.44
CA TYR A 156 -9.23 -7.42 -30.79
C TYR A 156 -9.89 -8.38 -31.79
N ALA A 157 -9.14 -8.80 -32.81
CA ALA A 157 -9.67 -9.62 -33.91
C ALA A 157 -10.36 -10.92 -33.45
N ASP A 158 -9.88 -11.51 -32.36
CA ASP A 158 -10.39 -12.75 -31.77
C ASP A 158 -11.58 -12.53 -30.81
N ALA A 159 -12.10 -11.30 -30.71
CA ALA A 159 -13.23 -11.02 -29.84
C ALA A 159 -14.49 -11.78 -30.28
N PHE A 160 -15.34 -12.18 -29.32
CA PHE A 160 -16.62 -12.81 -29.59
C PHE A 160 -17.62 -12.58 -28.46
N THR A 161 -18.92 -12.64 -28.78
CA THR A 161 -20.02 -12.48 -27.82
C THR A 161 -20.22 -13.72 -26.95
N ARG A 162 -20.50 -13.53 -25.67
CA ARG A 162 -20.79 -14.58 -24.70
C ARG A 162 -21.81 -14.10 -23.66
N SER A 163 -22.71 -14.97 -23.25
CA SER A 163 -23.57 -14.74 -22.09
C SER A 163 -22.86 -15.17 -20.81
N ILE A 164 -22.75 -14.27 -19.83
CA ILE A 164 -22.05 -14.50 -18.56
C ILE A 164 -22.95 -14.06 -17.41
N ARG A 165 -22.89 -14.79 -16.30
CA ARG A 165 -23.62 -14.44 -15.07
C ARG A 165 -22.88 -13.32 -14.34
N GLU A 166 -23.58 -12.23 -14.04
CA GLU A 166 -22.97 -11.05 -13.41
C GLU A 166 -22.29 -11.38 -12.07
N GLY A 167 -22.91 -12.24 -11.25
CA GLY A 167 -22.35 -12.68 -9.97
C GLY A 167 -21.02 -13.46 -10.04
N SER A 168 -20.53 -13.79 -11.25
CA SER A 168 -19.21 -14.40 -11.48
C SER A 168 -18.16 -13.43 -12.00
N LEU A 169 -18.57 -12.18 -12.31
CA LEU A 169 -17.71 -11.15 -12.89
C LEU A 169 -17.04 -10.31 -11.81
N ILE A 170 -15.76 -10.06 -12.02
CA ILE A 170 -14.94 -9.17 -11.21
C ILE A 170 -14.78 -7.85 -11.99
N PRO A 171 -15.28 -6.72 -11.48
CA PRO A 171 -15.08 -5.43 -12.15
C PRO A 171 -13.60 -5.04 -12.12
N VAL A 172 -13.06 -4.61 -13.26
CA VAL A 172 -11.66 -4.17 -13.36
C VAL A 172 -11.57 -2.71 -12.91
N ARG A 173 -10.84 -2.47 -11.80
CA ARG A 173 -10.67 -1.14 -11.19
C ARG A 173 -9.18 -0.80 -11.05
N LEU A 174 -8.90 0.27 -10.29
CA LEU A 174 -7.55 0.75 -10.01
C LEU A 174 -6.65 -0.32 -9.38
N PHE A 175 -7.22 -1.21 -8.55
CA PHE A 175 -6.47 -2.27 -7.90
C PHE A 175 -5.92 -3.28 -8.92
N GLU A 176 -6.74 -3.72 -9.87
CA GLU A 176 -6.39 -4.74 -10.86
C GLU A 176 -5.48 -4.20 -11.96
N THR A 177 -5.71 -2.97 -12.41
CA THR A 177 -4.95 -2.37 -13.52
C THR A 177 -3.66 -1.68 -13.08
N GLY A 178 -3.60 -1.20 -11.84
CA GLY A 178 -2.52 -0.33 -11.36
C GLY A 178 -2.48 1.05 -12.03
N ILE A 179 -3.42 1.34 -12.95
CA ILE A 179 -3.46 2.58 -13.74
C ILE A 179 -4.37 3.58 -13.03
N LYS A 180 -3.78 4.69 -12.55
CA LYS A 180 -4.54 5.85 -12.09
C LYS A 180 -5.23 6.49 -13.30
N LYS A 181 -6.53 6.22 -13.48
CA LYS A 181 -7.35 6.99 -14.42
C LYS A 181 -7.24 8.47 -14.02
N PRO A 182 -6.87 9.40 -14.93
CA PRO A 182 -6.97 10.81 -14.62
C PRO A 182 -8.42 11.13 -14.23
N LEU A 183 -8.60 12.01 -13.23
CA LEU A 183 -9.91 12.55 -12.87
C LEU A 183 -10.63 12.96 -14.15
N ILE A 184 -11.89 12.50 -14.28
CA ILE A 184 -12.88 12.79 -15.32
C ILE A 184 -12.50 14.04 -16.15
N PRO A 185 -12.29 13.93 -17.47
CA PRO A 185 -12.28 15.11 -18.32
C PRO A 185 -13.63 15.81 -18.13
N ILE A 186 -13.61 17.04 -17.63
CA ILE A 186 -14.79 17.91 -17.71
C ILE A 186 -15.13 17.99 -19.20
N ASP A 187 -16.19 17.30 -19.59
CA ASP A 187 -16.75 17.43 -20.92
C ASP A 187 -17.44 18.79 -21.01
N LEU A 188 -16.70 19.79 -21.50
CA LEU A 188 -17.19 21.14 -21.77
C LEU A 188 -18.16 21.19 -22.96
N SER A 189 -18.63 20.07 -23.50
CA SER A 189 -19.58 20.04 -24.63
C SER A 189 -21.07 19.99 -24.25
N ARG A 190 -21.44 20.13 -22.97
CA ARG A 190 -22.82 20.48 -22.58
C ARG A 190 -22.95 21.96 -22.27
N SER A 191 -23.27 22.73 -23.30
CA SER A 191 -23.94 24.03 -23.11
C SER A 191 -25.43 23.79 -22.84
N PRO A 192 -26.00 24.23 -21.71
CA PRO A 192 -27.42 24.48 -21.63
C PRO A 192 -27.75 25.78 -22.36
N ASP A 193 -28.75 25.74 -23.24
CA ASP A 193 -29.34 26.90 -23.90
C ASP A 193 -29.58 28.06 -22.92
N ARG A 194 -28.91 29.20 -23.12
CA ARG A 194 -29.52 30.53 -22.98
C ARG A 194 -28.65 31.65 -23.58
N SER A 195 -29.12 32.14 -24.74
CA SER A 195 -29.16 33.55 -25.17
C SER A 195 -27.98 34.49 -24.87
N THR A 196 -27.30 34.87 -25.96
CA THR A 196 -26.49 36.09 -26.16
C THR A 196 -27.19 37.38 -25.67
N PRO A 197 -26.44 38.42 -25.25
CA PRO A 197 -25.81 39.32 -26.22
C PRO A 197 -24.35 39.71 -25.95
N SER A 198 -23.73 40.16 -27.04
CA SER A 198 -22.34 40.58 -27.25
C SER A 198 -21.77 41.61 -26.27
N GLY A 199 -20.47 41.45 -26.01
CA GLY A 199 -19.57 42.44 -25.40
C GLY A 199 -18.11 42.13 -25.73
N GLU A 200 -17.73 42.39 -26.98
CA GLU A 200 -16.43 42.80 -27.52
C GLU A 200 -15.15 42.80 -26.62
N ILE A 201 -14.09 42.11 -27.10
CA ILE A 201 -12.66 42.53 -27.28
C ILE A 201 -11.57 41.54 -26.75
N ALA A 202 -10.86 40.97 -27.75
CA ALA A 202 -9.42 40.64 -27.89
C ALA A 202 -8.72 39.45 -27.17
N ALA A 203 -7.98 38.71 -28.00
CA ALA A 203 -6.82 37.87 -27.72
C ALA A 203 -5.71 38.23 -28.74
N PRO A 204 -4.47 37.69 -28.70
CA PRO A 204 -3.56 37.35 -27.59
C PRO A 204 -2.14 37.98 -27.79
N ALA A 205 -1.21 37.81 -26.84
CA ALA A 205 0.22 38.13 -27.02
C ALA A 205 1.15 36.94 -26.60
N PRO A 206 2.29 36.71 -27.30
CA PRO A 206 3.13 35.51 -27.17
C PRO A 206 4.27 35.63 -26.12
N PRO A 207 4.91 34.50 -25.71
CA PRO A 207 6.03 34.50 -24.76
C PRO A 207 7.41 34.73 -25.42
N PRO A 208 8.40 35.30 -24.71
CA PRO A 208 9.76 35.49 -25.22
C PRO A 208 10.70 34.29 -24.98
N PRO A 209 11.80 34.17 -25.75
CA PRO A 209 12.64 32.96 -25.84
C PRO A 209 13.86 32.94 -24.91
N THR A 210 14.34 31.73 -24.66
CA THR A 210 15.61 31.34 -24.02
C THR A 210 16.84 31.76 -24.83
N PRO A 211 17.99 32.09 -24.19
CA PRO A 211 19.29 32.05 -24.85
C PRO A 211 20.22 30.94 -24.29
N SER A 212 20.81 30.22 -25.23
CA SER A 212 21.83 29.18 -25.11
C SER A 212 23.21 29.70 -24.66
N ALA A 213 24.01 28.75 -24.17
CA ALA A 213 25.40 28.84 -23.74
C ALA A 213 26.40 29.40 -24.78
N PRO A 214 27.65 29.64 -24.33
CA PRO A 214 28.82 29.27 -25.12
C PRO A 214 29.82 28.38 -24.36
N ASP A 215 30.33 27.38 -25.08
CA ASP A 215 31.56 26.64 -24.78
C ASP A 215 32.81 27.53 -24.95
N SER A 216 33.85 27.27 -24.14
CA SER A 216 35.09 26.62 -24.62
C SER A 216 36.41 27.14 -23.99
N THR A 217 37.26 26.16 -23.65
CA THR A 217 38.74 26.13 -23.71
C THR A 217 39.59 26.62 -22.52
N ALA A 218 40.03 25.62 -21.74
CA ALA A 218 41.41 25.25 -21.36
C ALA A 218 42.50 26.29 -21.05
N ALA A 219 43.16 26.11 -19.90
CA ALA A 219 44.62 26.12 -19.78
C ALA A 219 45.07 25.34 -18.53
N ALA A 220 46.06 24.47 -18.71
CA ALA A 220 46.69 23.63 -17.71
C ALA A 220 47.76 24.38 -16.89
N THR A 221 48.05 23.88 -15.68
CA THR A 221 49.38 23.96 -15.06
C THR A 221 49.60 22.69 -14.24
N THR A 222 50.71 22.03 -14.57
CA THR A 222 51.27 20.81 -13.99
C THR A 222 52.47 21.22 -13.14
N GLU A 223 52.71 20.56 -12.01
CA GLU A 223 54.03 20.22 -11.44
C GLU A 223 53.76 19.35 -10.18
N GLU A 224 53.88 18.03 -10.25
CA GLU A 224 55.10 17.19 -10.13
C GLU A 224 55.37 16.80 -8.65
N THR A 225 54.90 15.62 -8.22
CA THR A 225 55.64 14.36 -8.03
C THR A 225 56.61 14.37 -6.83
N THR A 226 56.31 13.52 -5.83
CA THR A 226 57.34 12.79 -5.09
C THR A 226 56.85 11.36 -4.89
N MET A 227 57.50 10.44 -5.61
CA MET A 227 57.37 9.00 -5.45
C MET A 227 58.27 8.56 -4.29
N VAL A 228 57.74 7.78 -3.34
CA VAL A 228 58.52 6.81 -2.57
C VAL A 228 57.70 5.54 -2.41
N GLU A 229 58.01 4.55 -3.24
CA GLU A 229 57.77 3.10 -3.06
C GLU A 229 58.77 2.63 -1.97
N THR A 230 58.55 1.73 -1.01
CA THR A 230 57.93 0.40 -0.91
C THR A 230 57.85 0.15 0.64
N VAL A 231 56.93 -0.59 1.26
CA VAL A 231 56.95 -2.05 1.54
C VAL A 231 55.65 -2.40 2.28
N ALA A 232 55.01 -3.49 1.86
CA ALA A 232 53.83 -4.09 2.46
C ALA A 232 54.03 -4.51 3.93
N ALA A 233 53.11 -4.10 4.79
CA ALA A 233 52.76 -4.82 6.01
C ALA A 233 51.27 -4.58 6.31
N ASP A 234 50.57 -5.69 6.49
CA ASP A 234 49.16 -5.86 6.81
C ASP A 234 48.74 -5.00 8.02
N ILE A 235 48.01 -3.91 7.78
CA ILE A 235 47.19 -3.23 8.79
C ILE A 235 45.86 -2.91 8.12
N GLN A 236 44.86 -3.75 8.35
CA GLN A 236 43.46 -3.39 8.11
C GLN A 236 43.18 -2.09 8.88
N PRO A 237 42.66 -1.02 8.24
CA PRO A 237 42.08 0.07 8.99
C PRO A 237 40.80 -0.47 9.62
N VAL A 238 40.84 -0.80 10.92
CA VAL A 238 39.62 -0.88 11.71
C VAL A 238 38.95 0.49 11.65
N PRO A 239 37.75 0.64 11.03
CA PRO A 239 37.09 1.93 11.03
C PRO A 239 36.66 2.21 12.48
N THR A 240 37.29 3.20 13.09
CA THR A 240 36.81 3.82 14.32
C THR A 240 35.64 4.71 13.95
N THR A 241 34.46 4.13 13.75
CA THR A 241 33.25 4.89 13.47
C THR A 241 32.56 5.20 14.80
N LEU A 242 32.44 6.49 15.13
CA LEU A 242 31.51 6.97 16.16
C LEU A 242 30.11 6.38 15.89
N PRO A 243 29.31 6.00 16.90
CA PRO A 243 28.01 5.40 16.64
C PRO A 243 27.10 6.45 15.96
N SER A 244 26.91 6.30 14.65
CA SER A 244 25.91 7.05 13.89
C SER A 244 24.55 6.39 14.06
N LEU A 245 23.47 7.18 13.97
CA LEU A 245 22.11 6.65 13.93
C LEU A 245 22.01 5.48 12.92
N PRO A 246 21.22 4.43 13.20
CA PRO A 246 21.00 3.36 12.25
C PRO A 246 20.56 3.91 10.90
N GLU A 247 21.29 3.57 9.85
CA GLU A 247 20.95 3.95 8.48
C GLU A 247 19.74 3.14 7.99
N ILE A 248 18.74 3.83 7.44
CA ILE A 248 17.55 3.19 6.87
C ILE A 248 17.89 2.81 5.43
N ASP A 249 17.95 1.51 5.13
CA ASP A 249 18.30 1.07 3.78
C ASP A 249 17.19 1.37 2.77
N VAL A 250 17.62 1.70 1.55
CA VAL A 250 16.73 2.07 0.44
C VAL A 250 16.04 0.87 -0.22
N ALA A 251 16.55 -0.34 -0.01
CA ALA A 251 16.16 -1.54 -0.75
C ALA A 251 14.97 -2.27 -0.13
N THR A 252 14.74 -2.08 1.17
CA THR A 252 13.68 -2.77 1.91
C THR A 252 12.41 -1.93 1.91
N LYS A 253 11.34 -2.51 1.36
CA LYS A 253 10.00 -1.93 1.40
C LYS A 253 9.45 -2.02 2.83
N ARG A 254 8.94 -0.91 3.35
CA ARG A 254 8.41 -0.77 4.71
C ARG A 254 7.05 -0.12 4.72
N HIS A 255 6.18 -0.59 5.61
CA HIS A 255 4.91 0.09 5.90
C HIS A 255 5.16 1.48 6.50
N SER A 256 6.09 1.58 7.45
CA SER A 256 6.53 2.84 8.07
C SER A 256 6.96 3.88 7.04
N ALA A 257 7.73 3.48 6.02
CA ALA A 257 8.16 4.37 4.95
C ALA A 257 6.99 4.83 4.05
N ALA A 258 6.03 3.96 3.75
CA ALA A 258 4.84 4.33 2.98
C ALA A 258 3.98 5.36 3.73
N GLU A 259 3.76 5.14 5.02
CA GLU A 259 3.01 6.07 5.86
C GLU A 259 3.74 7.40 6.08
N LEU A 260 5.06 7.38 6.20
CA LEU A 260 5.87 8.59 6.21
C LEU A 260 5.73 9.37 4.89
N GLN A 261 5.91 8.70 3.74
CA GLN A 261 5.70 9.32 2.42
C GLN A 261 4.30 9.94 2.29
N ARG A 262 3.28 9.28 2.86
CA ARG A 262 1.90 9.74 2.85
C ARG A 262 1.73 11.05 3.59
N VAL A 263 2.19 11.15 4.84
CA VAL A 263 2.09 12.39 5.62
C VAL A 263 2.97 13.51 5.02
N LEU A 264 4.16 13.18 4.52
CA LEU A 264 5.02 14.16 3.85
C LEU A 264 4.35 14.72 2.58
N LYS A 265 3.66 13.87 1.82
CA LYS A 265 2.91 14.27 0.62
C LYS A 265 1.70 15.13 0.96
N GLU A 266 0.94 14.74 1.99
CA GLU A 266 -0.18 15.51 2.52
C GLU A 266 0.24 16.94 2.92
N LYS A 267 1.46 17.09 3.47
CA LYS A 267 2.02 18.39 3.85
C LYS A 267 2.79 19.11 2.74
N GLY A 268 2.88 18.53 1.55
CA GLY A 268 3.52 19.16 0.40
C GLY A 268 5.05 19.06 0.37
N PHE A 269 5.67 18.26 1.23
CA PHE A 269 7.12 18.02 1.23
C PHE A 269 7.56 16.88 0.30
N TYR A 270 6.63 16.04 -0.15
CA TYR A 270 6.94 14.88 -1.00
C TYR A 270 6.04 14.83 -2.24
N GLU A 271 6.65 14.89 -3.41
CA GLU A 271 5.93 14.83 -4.71
C GLU A 271 5.91 13.42 -5.32
N GLY A 272 6.80 12.54 -4.85
CA GLY A 272 6.99 11.18 -5.37
C GLY A 272 5.78 10.25 -5.16
N SER A 273 5.90 9.04 -5.69
CA SER A 273 4.90 7.99 -5.45
C SER A 273 5.06 7.44 -4.03
N ILE A 274 3.93 7.07 -3.42
CA ILE A 274 3.94 6.28 -2.18
C ILE A 274 4.21 4.83 -2.62
N ASP A 275 5.42 4.37 -2.37
CA ASP A 275 5.93 3.06 -2.81
C ASP A 275 6.50 2.23 -1.66
N GLY A 276 6.66 2.83 -0.47
CA GLY A 276 7.17 2.19 0.73
C GLY A 276 8.69 2.02 0.75
N TYR A 277 9.43 2.62 -0.19
CA TYR A 277 10.89 2.63 -0.19
C TYR A 277 11.43 3.91 0.45
N TYR A 278 12.37 3.76 1.39
CA TYR A 278 13.06 4.90 2.00
C TYR A 278 14.22 5.36 1.10
N GLY A 279 13.91 5.80 -0.12
CA GLY A 279 14.92 6.31 -1.07
C GLY A 279 15.36 7.76 -0.78
N PRO A 280 16.29 8.30 -1.60
CA PRO A 280 16.78 9.68 -1.44
C PRO A 280 15.68 10.75 -1.44
N GLY A 281 14.62 10.55 -2.24
CA GLY A 281 13.48 11.47 -2.28
C GLY A 281 12.67 11.48 -0.97
N THR A 282 12.48 10.30 -0.36
CA THR A 282 11.82 10.18 0.96
C THR A 282 12.67 10.83 2.04
N GLN A 283 13.99 10.58 2.03
CA GLN A 283 14.92 11.18 2.98
C GLN A 283 14.93 12.71 2.87
N GLN A 284 15.06 13.26 1.67
CA GLN A 284 15.07 14.71 1.45
C GLN A 284 13.74 15.34 1.90
N ALA A 285 12.61 14.72 1.58
CA ALA A 285 11.30 15.19 2.00
C ALA A 285 11.16 15.18 3.53
N PHE A 286 11.65 14.12 4.20
CA PHE A 286 11.69 14.07 5.66
C PHE A 286 12.57 15.19 6.24
N GLU A 287 13.79 15.38 5.74
CA GLU A 287 14.70 16.42 6.23
C GLU A 287 14.13 17.83 6.04
N THR A 288 13.46 18.07 4.92
CA THR A 288 12.76 19.32 4.64
C THR A 288 11.60 19.50 5.63
N ALA A 289 10.69 18.53 5.73
CA ALA A 289 9.58 18.58 6.69
C ALA A 289 10.07 18.74 8.13
N TRP A 290 11.15 18.04 8.51
CA TRP A 290 11.76 18.11 9.83
C TRP A 290 12.21 19.52 10.18
N SER A 291 12.65 20.31 9.18
CA SER A 291 13.13 21.68 9.35
C SER A 291 12.08 22.77 9.14
N GLU A 292 11.11 22.53 8.27
CA GLU A 292 10.15 23.54 7.81
C GLU A 292 8.74 23.36 8.38
N LEU A 293 8.33 22.15 8.78
CA LEU A 293 7.02 21.94 9.41
C LEU A 293 7.02 22.61 10.78
N GLU A 294 6.14 23.60 10.95
CA GLU A 294 6.16 24.53 12.09
C GLU A 294 6.06 23.80 13.43
N GLU A 295 5.17 22.83 13.55
CA GLU A 295 5.00 22.04 14.77
C GLU A 295 6.26 21.24 15.12
N LEU A 296 6.87 20.55 14.14
CA LEU A 296 8.12 19.81 14.37
C LEU A 296 9.24 20.75 14.79
N LYS A 297 9.36 21.91 14.14
CA LYS A 297 10.35 22.94 14.53
C LYS A 297 10.15 23.37 15.97
N ASN A 298 8.92 23.63 16.41
CA ASN A 298 8.61 24.05 17.77
C ASN A 298 9.01 22.96 18.78
N TYR A 299 8.61 21.70 18.56
CA TYR A 299 8.98 20.60 19.45
C TYR A 299 10.47 20.28 19.41
N ARG A 300 11.16 20.46 18.28
CA ARG A 300 12.62 20.33 18.21
C ARG A 300 13.33 21.37 19.08
N LEU A 301 12.83 22.61 19.13
CA LEU A 301 13.36 23.65 20.01
C LEU A 301 13.08 23.33 21.48
N LEU A 302 11.88 22.86 21.80
CA LEU A 302 11.49 22.45 23.16
C LEU A 302 12.27 21.23 23.65
N ALA A 303 12.45 20.23 22.79
CA ALA A 303 13.23 19.02 23.07
C ALA A 303 14.75 19.24 22.98
N GLY A 304 15.20 20.46 22.64
CA GLY A 304 16.52 20.74 22.09
C GLY A 304 17.26 21.98 22.63
N MET A 305 17.04 22.43 23.87
CA MET A 305 18.08 23.19 24.59
C MET A 305 19.14 22.24 25.16
N GLU A 306 19.80 21.47 24.30
CA GLU A 306 21.14 20.91 24.50
C GLU A 306 21.68 20.68 23.08
N PRO A 307 22.95 21.04 22.77
CA PRO A 307 23.54 20.77 21.46
C PRO A 307 23.42 19.28 21.17
N ALA A 308 23.55 18.89 19.90
CA ALA A 308 23.59 17.49 19.46
C ALA A 308 24.65 16.70 20.25
N ALA A 309 24.34 16.28 21.47
CA ALA A 309 25.10 15.34 22.25
C ALA A 309 25.12 14.10 21.36
N ALA A 310 26.33 13.79 20.88
CA ALA A 310 26.62 12.81 19.86
C ALA A 310 25.61 11.67 19.92
N ALA A 311 24.96 11.39 18.78
CA ALA A 311 24.10 10.24 18.52
C ALA A 311 24.31 9.14 19.56
N SER A 312 23.52 9.17 20.64
CA SER A 312 23.69 8.15 21.67
C SER A 312 23.19 6.85 21.07
N THR A 313 23.81 5.72 21.41
CA THR A 313 23.39 4.40 20.93
C THR A 313 21.96 4.03 21.35
N SER A 314 21.36 4.78 22.28
CA SER A 314 20.00 4.52 22.74
C SER A 314 18.93 5.14 21.83
N PRO A 315 17.93 4.36 21.37
CA PRO A 315 16.85 4.87 20.53
C PRO A 315 16.07 6.05 21.12
N THR A 316 15.93 6.15 22.44
CA THR A 316 15.23 7.29 23.10
C THR A 316 15.95 8.62 22.96
N ALA A 317 17.23 8.63 22.63
CA ALA A 317 17.99 9.85 22.42
C ALA A 317 17.95 10.35 20.97
N TRP A 318 17.44 9.54 20.03
CA TRP A 318 17.33 9.96 18.64
C TRP A 318 16.47 11.23 18.52
N PRO A 319 16.86 12.20 17.68
CA PRO A 319 16.12 13.46 17.55
C PRO A 319 14.62 13.27 17.29
N GLU A 320 14.26 12.37 16.39
CA GLU A 320 12.88 12.00 16.05
C GLU A 320 12.13 11.37 17.23
N MET A 321 12.79 10.51 18.01
CA MET A 321 12.18 9.86 19.17
C MET A 321 11.94 10.86 20.31
N ARG A 322 12.88 11.78 20.54
CA ARG A 322 12.71 12.84 21.55
C ARG A 322 11.56 13.78 21.21
N VAL A 323 11.46 14.18 19.94
CA VAL A 323 10.35 15.00 19.47
C VAL A 323 9.03 14.23 19.56
N LEU A 324 9.02 12.95 19.17
CA LEU A 324 7.86 12.08 19.28
C LEU A 324 7.35 12.00 20.74
N SER A 325 8.23 11.74 21.70
CA SER A 325 7.87 11.73 23.12
C SER A 325 7.40 13.10 23.62
N ALA A 326 8.02 14.19 23.17
CA ALA A 326 7.60 15.54 23.56
C ALA A 326 6.19 15.89 23.05
N ILE A 327 5.87 15.51 21.81
CA ILE A 327 4.53 15.68 21.24
C ILE A 327 3.52 14.82 22.00
N ALA A 328 3.83 13.55 22.24
CA ALA A 328 2.94 12.65 22.98
C ALA A 328 2.67 13.16 24.41
N ALA A 329 3.70 13.61 25.12
CA ALA A 329 3.57 14.19 26.46
C ALA A 329 2.68 15.44 26.47
N ASP A 330 2.80 16.33 25.49
CA ASP A 330 1.91 17.49 25.35
C ASP A 330 0.46 17.05 25.05
N MET A 331 0.31 16.07 24.16
CA MET A 331 -0.98 15.45 23.85
C MET A 331 -1.60 14.74 25.05
N SER A 332 -0.83 14.25 26.02
CA SER A 332 -1.38 13.69 27.27
C SER A 332 -2.15 14.74 28.08
N ALA A 333 -1.83 16.03 27.89
CA ALA A 333 -2.33 17.16 28.69
C ALA A 333 -2.13 16.95 30.20
N GLY A 334 -1.02 16.32 30.60
CA GLY A 334 -0.70 16.03 32.01
C GLY A 334 -1.46 14.85 32.61
N MET A 335 -2.19 14.09 31.79
CA MET A 335 -2.94 12.89 32.20
C MET A 335 -2.18 11.59 31.87
N ALA A 336 -0.85 11.66 31.71
CA ALA A 336 -0.03 10.49 31.44
C ALA A 336 -0.15 9.46 32.58
N ASN A 337 -0.29 8.18 32.22
CA ASN A 337 -0.39 7.08 33.17
C ASN A 337 1.01 6.66 33.65
N LEU A 338 1.54 7.39 34.63
CA LEU A 338 2.90 7.21 35.15
C LEU A 338 3.04 6.07 36.17
N ASP A 339 1.95 5.41 36.55
CA ASP A 339 1.95 4.35 37.57
C ASP A 339 2.87 3.18 37.20
N ARG A 340 3.10 2.97 35.90
CA ARG A 340 3.89 1.85 35.35
C ARG A 340 5.22 2.27 34.71
N GLU A 341 5.65 3.52 34.83
CA GLU A 341 6.84 4.02 34.12
C GLU A 341 8.11 3.21 34.46
N GLY A 342 8.25 2.77 35.71
CA GLY A 342 9.38 1.92 36.13
C GLY A 342 9.38 0.52 35.50
N GLU A 343 8.21 -0.06 35.22
CA GLU A 343 8.06 -1.32 34.49
C GLU A 343 8.33 -1.11 33.00
N LEU A 344 7.68 -0.08 32.43
CA LEU A 344 7.83 0.29 31.02
C LEU A 344 9.29 0.58 30.68
N ALA A 345 10.04 1.26 31.54
CA ALA A 345 11.46 1.54 31.33
C ALA A 345 12.34 0.28 31.28
N LYS A 346 12.00 -0.77 32.04
CA LYS A 346 12.70 -2.06 31.99
C LYS A 346 12.38 -2.79 30.70
N GLU A 347 11.09 -2.93 30.39
CA GLU A 347 10.62 -3.54 29.14
C GLU A 347 11.18 -2.83 27.90
N ARG A 348 11.27 -1.49 27.94
CA ARG A 348 11.89 -0.67 26.88
C ARG A 348 13.31 -1.08 26.58
N THR A 349 14.09 -1.30 27.64
CA THR A 349 15.50 -1.69 27.52
C THR A 349 15.61 -3.07 26.87
N GLU A 350 14.74 -4.00 27.25
CA GLU A 350 14.65 -5.34 26.67
C GLU A 350 14.23 -5.28 25.19
N LEU A 351 13.20 -4.50 24.86
CA LEU A 351 12.72 -4.32 23.49
C LEU A 351 13.81 -3.72 22.58
N PHE A 352 14.51 -2.68 23.03
CA PHE A 352 15.60 -2.07 22.25
C PHE A 352 16.84 -2.96 22.14
N ALA A 353 17.07 -3.86 23.08
CA ALA A 353 18.18 -4.82 23.07
C ALA A 353 17.82 -6.16 22.41
N ALA A 354 16.55 -6.37 22.03
CA ALA A 354 16.07 -7.62 21.46
C ALA A 354 16.91 -8.08 20.25
N ASP A 355 17.17 -9.39 20.22
CA ASP A 355 17.91 -10.13 19.21
C ASP A 355 17.09 -11.29 18.61
N GLY A 356 15.85 -11.46 19.05
CA GLY A 356 14.92 -12.47 18.57
C GLY A 356 13.51 -11.94 18.36
N LYS A 357 12.67 -12.74 17.70
CA LYS A 357 11.28 -12.38 17.40
C LYS A 357 10.43 -12.20 18.66
N LEU A 358 9.51 -11.25 18.59
CA LEU A 358 8.49 -11.04 19.60
C LEU A 358 7.50 -12.23 19.65
N SER A 359 6.87 -12.48 20.80
CA SER A 359 5.83 -13.51 20.91
C SER A 359 4.60 -13.12 20.10
N ALA A 360 3.86 -14.11 19.58
CA ALA A 360 2.66 -13.83 18.77
C ALA A 360 1.62 -12.98 19.53
N ALA A 361 1.48 -13.19 20.84
CA ALA A 361 0.60 -12.41 21.69
C ALA A 361 1.06 -10.96 21.79
N ALA A 362 2.34 -10.72 22.09
CA ALA A 362 2.89 -9.37 22.20
C ALA A 362 2.89 -8.63 20.85
N SER A 363 3.16 -9.31 19.73
CA SER A 363 3.01 -8.71 18.40
C SER A 363 1.56 -8.35 18.08
N SER A 364 0.59 -9.18 18.50
CA SER A 364 -0.83 -8.89 18.31
C SER A 364 -1.28 -7.70 19.16
N GLU A 365 -0.85 -7.64 20.42
CA GLU A 365 -1.14 -6.56 21.34
C GLU A 365 -0.59 -5.22 20.83
N ALA A 366 0.67 -5.21 20.39
CA ALA A 366 1.31 -4.01 19.86
C ALA A 366 0.58 -3.45 18.62
N ARG A 367 0.19 -4.33 17.68
CA ARG A 367 -0.56 -3.92 16.48
C ARG A 367 -1.99 -3.48 16.79
N SER A 368 -2.66 -4.15 17.73
CA SER A 368 -4.00 -3.74 18.17
C SER A 368 -3.95 -2.35 18.79
N TRP A 369 -2.96 -2.10 19.65
CA TRP A 369 -2.73 -0.78 20.24
C TRP A 369 -2.46 0.28 19.18
N GLU A 370 -1.56 0.00 18.22
CA GLU A 370 -1.23 0.92 17.12
C GLU A 370 -2.48 1.25 16.29
N THR A 371 -3.30 0.25 15.97
CA THR A 371 -4.55 0.45 15.22
C THR A 371 -5.54 1.32 16.00
N THR A 372 -5.78 1.00 17.28
CA THR A 372 -6.72 1.75 18.13
C THR A 372 -6.27 3.20 18.31
N VAL A 373 -4.99 3.41 18.67
CA VAL A 373 -4.48 4.75 18.94
C VAL A 373 -4.54 5.62 17.68
N TRP A 374 -4.20 5.09 16.51
CA TRP A 374 -4.29 5.88 15.27
C TRP A 374 -5.72 6.22 14.88
N ASN A 375 -6.67 5.31 15.05
CA ASN A 375 -8.08 5.59 14.78
C ASN A 375 -8.59 6.72 15.68
N ASN A 376 -8.35 6.61 16.99
CA ASN A 376 -8.81 7.61 17.96
C ASN A 376 -8.10 8.95 17.79
N LEU A 377 -6.81 8.94 17.43
CA LEU A 377 -6.06 10.16 17.12
C LEU A 377 -6.56 10.85 15.84
N ASN A 378 -6.89 10.07 14.80
CA ASN A 378 -7.46 10.61 13.57
C ASN A 378 -8.82 11.26 13.82
N ASP A 379 -9.67 10.63 14.63
CA ASP A 379 -10.97 11.20 15.03
C ASP A 379 -10.77 12.49 15.83
N TRP A 380 -9.88 12.48 16.83
CA TRP A 380 -9.53 13.66 17.63
C TRP A 380 -8.99 14.82 16.78
N ALA A 381 -8.23 14.53 15.72
CA ALA A 381 -7.72 15.53 14.80
C ALA A 381 -8.81 16.22 13.96
N THR A 382 -10.00 15.64 13.84
CA THR A 382 -11.13 16.29 13.14
C THR A 382 -11.81 17.38 13.97
N GLU A 383 -11.60 17.38 15.28
CA GLU A 383 -12.29 18.29 16.21
C GLU A 383 -11.74 19.72 16.17
N ASP A 384 -10.42 19.87 15.99
CA ASP A 384 -9.75 21.18 15.97
C ASP A 384 -8.56 21.20 14.98
N PRO A 385 -8.38 22.28 14.18
CA PRO A 385 -7.22 22.43 13.30
C PRO A 385 -5.86 22.32 14.01
N LEU A 386 -5.76 22.71 15.29
CA LEU A 386 -4.56 22.53 16.10
C LEU A 386 -4.30 21.05 16.37
N HIS A 387 -5.32 20.25 16.64
CA HIS A 387 -5.18 18.80 16.81
C HIS A 387 -4.64 18.14 15.53
N ALA A 388 -5.18 18.52 14.37
CA ALA A 388 -4.70 18.03 13.07
C ALA A 388 -3.22 18.37 12.82
N ARG A 389 -2.78 19.57 13.24
CA ARG A 389 -1.38 20.01 13.18
C ARG A 389 -0.47 19.17 14.07
N LEU A 390 -0.84 18.98 15.34
CA LEU A 390 -0.10 18.13 16.27
C LEU A 390 -0.01 16.68 15.78
N LEU A 391 -1.14 16.11 15.32
CA LEU A 391 -1.17 14.75 14.79
C LEU A 391 -0.23 14.59 13.59
N SER A 392 -0.16 15.60 12.73
CA SER A 392 0.73 15.56 11.56
C SER A 392 2.20 15.50 11.96
N ALA A 393 2.60 16.31 12.94
CA ALA A 393 3.95 16.26 13.49
C ALA A 393 4.24 14.91 14.17
N LEU A 394 3.27 14.40 14.94
CA LEU A 394 3.36 13.09 15.59
C LEU A 394 3.56 11.98 14.55
N ARG A 395 2.78 11.95 13.47
CA ARG A 395 2.89 10.96 12.38
C ARG A 395 4.28 10.99 11.73
N VAL A 396 4.81 12.18 11.41
CA VAL A 396 6.15 12.31 10.83
C VAL A 396 7.21 11.75 11.79
N ALA A 397 7.20 12.17 13.06
CA ALA A 397 8.17 11.71 14.05
C ALA A 397 8.05 10.21 14.35
N TYR A 398 6.82 9.69 14.40
CA TYR A 398 6.52 8.28 14.65
C TYR A 398 7.05 7.39 13.53
N TYR A 399 6.63 7.64 12.28
CA TYR A 399 6.99 6.75 11.18
C TYR A 399 8.46 6.84 10.81
N GLN A 400 9.10 8.00 10.99
CA GLN A 400 10.56 8.10 10.92
C GLN A 400 11.24 7.22 11.97
N SER A 401 10.77 7.30 13.23
CA SER A 401 11.33 6.53 14.33
C SER A 401 11.12 5.02 14.12
N GLN A 402 9.96 4.62 13.59
CA GLN A 402 9.63 3.24 13.26
C GLN A 402 10.57 2.71 12.17
N ALA A 403 10.72 3.42 11.06
CA ALA A 403 11.61 3.03 9.96
C ALA A 403 13.06 2.86 10.44
N ARG A 404 13.53 3.72 11.36
CA ARG A 404 14.86 3.61 11.94
C ARG A 404 15.01 2.46 12.92
N LEU A 405 14.01 2.21 13.76
CA LEU A 405 13.98 1.02 14.64
C LEU A 405 13.99 -0.26 13.80
N GLU A 406 13.17 -0.33 12.74
CA GLU A 406 13.16 -1.45 11.81
C GLU A 406 14.55 -1.68 11.19
N ALA A 407 15.21 -0.62 10.74
CA ALA A 407 16.58 -0.71 10.21
C ALA A 407 17.59 -1.19 11.27
N MET A 408 17.50 -0.68 12.50
CA MET A 408 18.33 -1.13 13.62
C MET A 408 18.18 -2.63 13.89
N TYR A 409 16.94 -3.13 13.90
CA TYR A 409 16.65 -4.55 14.10
C TYR A 409 17.11 -5.41 12.93
N GLN A 410 16.92 -4.95 11.68
CA GLN A 410 17.40 -5.64 10.48
C GLN A 410 18.93 -5.72 10.41
N GLN A 411 19.64 -4.68 10.85
CA GLN A 411 21.10 -4.71 10.97
C GLN A 411 21.60 -5.77 11.97
N ARG A 412 20.74 -6.21 12.90
CA ARG A 412 21.01 -7.33 13.82
C ARG A 412 20.59 -8.70 13.25
N GLY A 413 20.16 -8.75 11.98
CA GLY A 413 19.81 -9.97 11.28
C GLY A 413 18.34 -10.37 11.36
N MET A 414 17.46 -9.50 11.87
CA MET A 414 16.02 -9.77 11.91
C MET A 414 15.39 -9.61 10.53
N SER A 415 14.38 -10.42 10.23
CA SER A 415 13.61 -10.24 9.00
C SER A 415 12.80 -8.93 9.02
N PRO A 416 12.41 -8.37 7.86
CA PRO A 416 11.59 -7.16 7.81
C PRO A 416 10.29 -7.25 8.62
N MET A 417 9.66 -8.43 8.67
CA MET A 417 8.45 -8.65 9.47
C MET A 417 8.71 -8.62 10.97
N GLU A 418 9.77 -9.29 11.44
CA GLU A 418 10.14 -9.31 12.87
C GLU A 418 10.58 -7.92 13.34
N ALA A 419 11.36 -7.22 12.51
CA ALA A 419 11.79 -5.86 12.76
C ALA A 419 10.61 -4.89 12.88
N ARG A 420 9.60 -5.01 12.00
CA ARG A 420 8.36 -4.24 12.09
C ARG A 420 7.65 -4.49 13.42
N ASP A 421 7.41 -5.74 13.76
CA ASP A 421 6.68 -6.09 14.98
C ASP A 421 7.38 -5.59 16.25
N LEU A 422 8.71 -5.72 16.31
CA LEU A 422 9.51 -5.19 17.41
C LEU A 422 9.50 -3.66 17.45
N SER A 423 9.60 -3.01 16.29
CA SER A 423 9.52 -1.54 16.22
C SER A 423 8.18 -1.00 16.72
N THR A 424 7.05 -1.63 16.35
CA THR A 424 5.72 -1.26 16.84
C THR A 424 5.61 -1.48 18.34
N ALA A 425 6.10 -2.61 18.86
CA ALA A 425 6.10 -2.88 20.30
C ALA A 425 6.97 -1.90 21.09
N ALA A 426 8.13 -1.55 20.55
CA ALA A 426 9.04 -0.57 21.15
C ALA A 426 8.43 0.83 21.17
N LEU A 427 7.82 1.28 20.07
CA LEU A 427 7.12 2.57 20.01
C LEU A 427 5.89 2.60 20.92
N ARG A 428 5.11 1.51 20.98
CA ARG A 428 4.05 1.37 21.97
C ARG A 428 4.59 1.58 23.37
N ASN A 429 5.64 0.87 23.76
CA ASN A 429 6.19 0.99 25.11
C ASN A 429 6.66 2.43 25.42
N VAL A 430 7.21 3.15 24.43
CA VAL A 430 7.61 4.56 24.58
C VAL A 430 6.40 5.49 24.79
N LEU A 431 5.27 5.22 24.14
CA LEU A 431 4.17 6.19 24.03
C LEU A 431 2.92 5.83 24.83
N VAL A 432 2.79 4.58 25.29
CA VAL A 432 1.55 4.08 25.89
C VAL A 432 1.12 4.86 27.13
N ALA A 433 2.06 5.32 27.95
CA ALA A 433 1.73 6.12 29.13
C ALA A 433 1.14 7.48 28.77
N ASP A 434 1.70 8.16 27.76
CA ASP A 434 1.27 9.48 27.32
C ASP A 434 -0.02 9.43 26.48
N LEU A 435 -0.21 8.36 25.72
CA LEU A 435 -1.35 8.17 24.82
C LEU A 435 -2.48 7.32 25.43
N ASP A 436 -2.40 6.96 26.70
CA ASP A 436 -3.39 6.11 27.39
C ASP A 436 -4.82 6.65 27.29
N ARG A 437 -4.98 7.98 27.28
CA ARG A 437 -6.28 8.64 27.12
C ARG A 437 -6.95 8.41 25.76
N PHE A 438 -6.20 7.92 24.78
CA PHE A 438 -6.66 7.60 23.43
C PHE A 438 -6.86 6.08 23.24
N MET A 439 -6.90 5.30 24.32
CA MET A 439 -7.08 3.85 24.30
C MET A 439 -8.51 3.39 24.56
#